data_AF-A0A7R9YLJ7-F1
#
_entry.id   AF-A0A7R9YLJ7-F1
#
_cell.length_a   1.000
_cell.length_b   1.000
_cell.length_c   1.000
_cell.angle_alpha   90.00
_cell.angle_beta   90.00
_cell.angle_gamma   90.00
#
_symmetry.space_group_name_H-M   'P 1'
#
loop_
_entity.id
_entity.type
_entity.pdbx_description
1 polymer ?
#
loop_
_entity_poly.entity_id
_entity_poly.type
_entity_poly.pdbx_seq_one_letter_code
_entity_poly.pdbx_strand_id
1 'polypeptide(L)'
;ESASDNAISALGKMMLHRADVLAASPSILDTWLSYLPLRADMDEAVIVHAQLCSLVERHGAALLGAHGERAPTLVRALVNVLTSPELSDQQTRQRATALLHAMRAQPAASAALAQLQLSEHESARLNAALSG
;
A
#
# COMPACT_ATOMS: atom_id res chain seq x y z
N GLU A 1 -7.52 -3.17 -20.19
CA GLU A 1 -6.06 -2.98 -20.21
C GLU A 1 -5.66 -1.56 -20.55
N SER A 2 -5.09 -0.87 -19.55
CA SER A 2 -4.42 0.43 -19.67
C SER A 2 -2.91 0.18 -19.73
N ALA A 3 -2.23 0.69 -20.77
CA ALA A 3 -0.77 0.52 -20.90
C ALA A 3 -0.01 1.08 -19.69
N SER A 4 -0.53 2.14 -19.07
CA SER A 4 0.01 2.72 -17.85
C SER A 4 -0.13 1.76 -16.66
N ASP A 5 -1.32 1.20 -16.43
CA ASP A 5 -1.60 0.29 -15.31
C ASP A 5 -0.73 -0.98 -15.42
N ASN A 6 -0.60 -1.53 -16.64
CA ASN A 6 0.28 -2.66 -16.92
C ASN A 6 1.75 -2.33 -16.60
N ALA A 7 2.22 -1.12 -16.91
CA ALA A 7 3.58 -0.68 -16.60
C ALA A 7 3.81 -0.53 -15.09
N ILE A 8 2.83 -0.01 -14.35
CA ILE A 8 2.87 0.07 -12.88
C ILE A 8 2.88 -1.33 -12.25
N SER A 9 2.09 -2.27 -12.78
CA SER A 9 2.10 -3.68 -12.38
C SER A 9 3.45 -4.36 -12.64
N ALA A 10 4.07 -4.10 -13.79
CA ALA A 10 5.41 -4.59 -14.10
C ALA A 10 6.48 -4.03 -13.14
N LEU A 11 6.37 -2.76 -12.78
CA LEU A 11 7.27 -2.10 -11.83
C LEU A 11 7.18 -2.75 -10.43
N GLY A 12 5.96 -3.04 -9.96
CA GLY A 12 5.73 -3.75 -8.70
C GLY A 12 6.30 -5.17 -8.70
N LYS A 13 6.10 -5.93 -9.79
CA LYS A 13 6.72 -7.26 -9.99
C LYS A 13 8.24 -7.18 -9.94
N MET A 14 8.85 -6.17 -10.58
CA MET A 14 10.29 -5.98 -10.56
C MET A 14 10.79 -5.77 -9.12
N MET A 15 10.20 -4.86 -8.35
CA MET A 15 10.59 -4.63 -6.96
C MET A 15 10.43 -5.89 -6.08
N LEU A 16 9.40 -6.71 -6.32
CA LEU A 16 9.18 -7.96 -5.58
C LEU A 16 10.24 -9.03 -5.88
N HIS A 17 10.58 -9.21 -7.14
CA HIS A 17 11.49 -10.28 -7.56
C HIS A 17 12.96 -9.85 -7.51
N ARG A 18 13.25 -8.56 -7.43
CA ARG A 18 14.60 -7.98 -7.45
C ARG A 18 14.78 -7.01 -6.29
N ALA A 19 15.07 -7.55 -5.10
CA ALA A 19 15.28 -6.75 -3.89
C ALA A 19 16.44 -5.74 -4.02
N ASP A 20 17.40 -6.02 -4.90
CA ASP A 20 18.50 -5.15 -5.27
C ASP A 20 18.04 -3.84 -5.92
N VAL A 21 16.88 -3.83 -6.60
CA VAL A 21 16.33 -2.64 -7.26
C VAL A 21 16.00 -1.54 -6.25
N LEU A 22 15.40 -1.89 -5.11
CA LEU A 22 15.08 -0.91 -4.08
C LEU A 22 16.32 -0.32 -3.40
N ALA A 23 17.39 -1.12 -3.28
CA ALA A 23 18.66 -0.64 -2.75
C ALA A 23 19.39 0.27 -3.76
N ALA A 24 19.35 -0.08 -5.05
CA ALA A 24 20.00 0.68 -6.11
C ALA A 24 19.25 2.00 -6.45
N SER A 25 17.92 1.98 -6.41
CA SER A 25 17.07 3.12 -6.78
C SER A 25 15.86 3.24 -5.83
N PRO A 26 16.03 3.80 -4.62
CA PRO A 26 14.93 3.94 -3.66
C PRO A 26 13.72 4.75 -4.17
N SER A 27 13.97 5.74 -5.05
CA SER A 27 12.94 6.61 -5.64
C SER A 27 11.92 5.88 -6.51
N ILE A 28 12.23 4.64 -6.94
CA ILE A 28 11.33 3.82 -7.73
C ILE A 28 10.08 3.45 -6.95
N LEU A 29 10.21 3.23 -5.65
CA LEU A 29 9.10 2.93 -4.76
C LEU A 29 8.22 4.15 -4.57
N ASP A 30 8.82 5.33 -4.38
CA ASP A 30 8.07 6.59 -4.25
C ASP A 30 7.24 6.86 -5.50
N THR A 31 7.85 6.67 -6.66
CA THR A 31 7.20 6.81 -7.96
C THR A 31 6.06 5.81 -8.10
N TRP A 32 6.31 4.52 -7.82
CA TRP A 32 5.29 3.49 -7.89
C TRP A 32 4.11 3.74 -6.95
N LEU A 33 4.38 4.12 -5.69
CA LEU A 33 3.35 4.47 -4.71
C LEU A 33 2.51 5.68 -5.14
N SER A 34 3.09 6.65 -5.85
CA SER A 34 2.37 7.84 -6.32
C SER A 34 1.26 7.54 -7.35
N TYR A 35 1.34 6.39 -8.03
CA TYR A 35 0.30 5.94 -8.95
C TYR A 35 -0.84 5.16 -8.26
N LEU A 36 -0.71 4.86 -6.97
CA LEU A 36 -1.73 4.11 -6.24
C LEU A 36 -2.78 5.04 -5.62
N PRO A 37 -4.06 4.63 -5.58
CA PRO A 37 -4.57 3.35 -6.05
C PRO A 37 -4.84 3.34 -7.56
N LEU A 38 -4.62 2.21 -8.23
CA LEU A 38 -5.07 2.06 -9.61
C LEU A 38 -6.60 1.92 -9.64
N ARG A 39 -7.23 2.60 -10.60
CA ARG A 39 -8.70 2.62 -10.75
C ARG A 39 -9.17 2.47 -12.20
N ALA A 40 -8.28 2.50 -13.19
CA ALA A 40 -8.67 2.46 -14.59
C ALA A 40 -8.87 1.02 -15.05
N ASP A 41 -7.97 0.13 -14.69
CA ASP A 41 -8.08 -1.31 -14.94
C ASP A 41 -8.26 -2.07 -13.62
N MET A 42 -9.43 -2.70 -13.43
CA MET A 42 -9.76 -3.40 -12.19
C MET A 42 -8.96 -4.69 -12.02
N ASP A 43 -8.62 -5.38 -13.12
CA ASP A 43 -7.85 -6.62 -13.05
C ASP A 43 -6.42 -6.30 -12.60
N GLU A 44 -5.81 -5.24 -13.17
CA GLU A 44 -4.49 -4.79 -12.73
C GLU A 44 -4.52 -4.12 -11.35
N ALA A 45 -5.61 -3.44 -10.97
CA ALA A 45 -5.76 -2.91 -9.62
C ALA A 45 -5.67 -4.03 -8.58
N VAL A 46 -6.39 -5.14 -8.77
CA VAL A 46 -6.31 -6.30 -7.84
C VAL A 46 -4.88 -6.81 -7.73
N ILE A 47 -4.19 -6.96 -8.86
CA ILE A 47 -2.80 -7.44 -8.91
C ILE A 47 -1.86 -6.48 -8.16
N VAL A 48 -1.93 -5.18 -8.46
CA VAL A 48 -1.01 -4.16 -7.92
C VAL A 48 -1.23 -3.94 -6.41
N HIS A 49 -2.47 -3.98 -5.93
CA HIS A 49 -2.74 -3.88 -4.50
C HIS A 49 -2.30 -5.14 -3.74
N ALA A 50 -2.35 -6.31 -4.35
CA ALA A 50 -1.76 -7.53 -3.80
C ALA A 50 -0.22 -7.44 -3.75
N GLN A 51 0.42 -6.83 -4.76
CA GLN A 51 1.86 -6.56 -4.77
C GLN A 51 2.27 -5.60 -3.66
N LEU A 52 1.48 -4.56 -3.38
CA LEU A 52 1.72 -3.63 -2.28
C LEU A 52 1.83 -4.39 -0.95
N CYS A 53 0.85 -5.24 -0.67
CA CYS A 53 0.87 -6.06 0.55
C CYS A 53 2.13 -6.94 0.60
N SER A 54 2.49 -7.58 -0.52
CA SER A 54 3.68 -8.44 -0.60
C SER A 54 4.98 -7.68 -0.36
N LEU A 55 5.10 -6.45 -0.85
CA LEU A 55 6.27 -5.61 -0.61
C LEU A 55 6.38 -5.25 0.88
N VAL A 56 5.28 -4.84 1.51
CA VAL A 56 5.27 -4.50 2.94
C VAL A 56 5.54 -5.71 3.81
N GLU A 57 5.00 -6.89 3.48
CA GLU A 57 5.31 -8.14 4.20
C GLU A 57 6.80 -8.50 4.10
N ARG A 58 7.42 -8.30 2.94
CA ARG A 58 8.83 -8.64 2.72
C ARG A 58 9.81 -7.68 3.40
N HIS A 59 9.52 -6.38 3.37
CA HIS A 59 10.46 -5.34 3.79
C HIS A 59 10.07 -4.65 5.11
N GLY A 60 8.83 -4.80 5.56
CA GLY A 60 8.33 -4.26 6.81
C GLY A 60 8.50 -2.75 6.92
N ALA A 61 8.89 -2.30 8.12
CA ALA A 61 9.09 -0.90 8.44
C ALA A 61 10.20 -0.21 7.62
N ALA A 62 11.10 -0.96 6.97
CA ALA A 62 12.11 -0.36 6.08
C ALA A 62 11.49 0.39 4.90
N LEU A 63 10.24 0.05 4.53
CA LEU A 63 9.50 0.78 3.50
C LEU A 63 9.01 2.15 3.94
N LEU A 64 9.05 2.48 5.23
CA LEU A 64 8.70 3.80 5.74
C LEU A 64 9.81 4.83 5.48
N GLY A 65 11.04 4.39 5.21
CA GLY A 65 12.21 5.27 5.17
C GLY A 65 12.89 5.41 6.54
N ALA A 66 14.09 6.00 6.55
CA ALA A 66 14.90 6.11 7.75
C ALA A 66 14.24 6.97 8.83
N HIS A 67 13.46 7.97 8.41
CA HIS A 67 12.73 8.88 9.29
C HIS A 67 11.21 8.81 9.09
N GLY A 68 10.72 7.81 8.38
CA GLY A 68 9.29 7.65 8.11
C GLY A 68 8.75 8.55 7.01
N GLU A 69 9.61 9.04 6.11
CA GLU A 69 9.30 9.96 5.02
C GLU A 69 8.21 9.41 4.09
N ARG A 70 8.16 8.08 3.91
CA ARG A 70 7.16 7.38 3.08
C ARG A 70 5.88 7.01 3.83
N ALA A 71 5.81 7.26 5.13
CA ALA A 71 4.66 6.85 5.95
C ALA A 71 3.32 7.38 5.42
N PRO A 72 3.16 8.68 5.06
CA PRO A 72 1.88 9.19 4.57
C PRO A 72 1.36 8.46 3.33
N THR A 73 2.22 8.28 2.32
CA THR A 73 1.85 7.65 1.05
C THR A 73 1.61 6.15 1.22
N LEU A 74 2.48 5.45 1.95
CA LEU A 74 2.36 4.02 2.15
C LEU A 74 1.12 3.65 2.97
N VAL A 75 0.86 4.39 4.06
CA VAL A 75 -0.33 4.18 4.90
C VAL A 75 -1.60 4.51 4.12
N ARG A 76 -1.63 5.61 3.36
CA ARG A 76 -2.76 5.92 2.47
C ARG A 76 -3.02 4.79 1.47
N ALA A 77 -1.98 4.26 0.84
CA ALA A 77 -2.12 3.17 -0.14
C ALA A 77 -2.73 1.92 0.51
N LEU A 78 -2.24 1.49 1.69
CA LEU A 78 -2.80 0.35 2.43
C LEU A 78 -4.25 0.60 2.89
N VAL A 79 -4.57 1.82 3.33
CA VAL A 79 -5.94 2.18 3.69
C VAL A 79 -6.85 2.08 2.47
N ASN A 80 -6.43 2.60 1.30
CA ASN A 80 -7.20 2.46 0.06
C ASN A 80 -7.46 0.98 -0.28
N VAL A 81 -6.47 0.11 -0.14
CA VAL A 81 -6.67 -1.34 -0.33
C VAL A 81 -7.77 -1.86 0.58
N LEU A 82 -7.70 -1.55 1.87
CA LEU A 82 -8.66 -2.01 2.88
C LEU A 82 -10.08 -1.48 2.63
N THR A 83 -10.21 -0.21 2.25
CA THR A 83 -11.49 0.51 2.21
C THR A 83 -12.19 0.45 0.84
N SER A 84 -11.46 0.12 -0.24
CA SER A 84 -11.98 -0.03 -1.60
C SER A 84 -12.04 -1.51 -2.05
N PRO A 85 -13.16 -2.22 -1.80
CA PRO A 85 -13.34 -3.63 -2.14
C PRO A 85 -13.46 -3.88 -3.63
N GLU A 86 -13.75 -2.83 -4.41
CA GLU A 86 -13.71 -2.85 -5.87
C GLU A 86 -12.29 -2.90 -6.42
N LEU A 87 -11.27 -2.54 -5.63
CA LEU A 87 -9.88 -2.45 -6.09
C LEU A 87 -8.98 -3.61 -5.64
N SER A 88 -9.49 -4.49 -4.78
CA SER A 88 -8.72 -5.61 -4.21
C SER A 88 -9.64 -6.74 -3.77
N ASP A 89 -9.15 -7.98 -3.74
CA ASP A 89 -9.91 -9.12 -3.23
C ASP A 89 -9.95 -9.16 -1.68
N GLN A 90 -10.76 -10.07 -1.13
CA GLN A 90 -10.90 -10.21 0.33
C GLN A 90 -9.59 -10.54 1.03
N GLN A 91 -8.78 -11.42 0.44
CA GLN A 91 -7.50 -11.84 1.02
C GLN A 91 -6.52 -10.66 1.12
N THR A 92 -6.43 -9.86 0.07
CA THR A 92 -5.59 -8.67 0.00
C THR A 92 -6.02 -7.62 1.01
N ARG A 93 -7.33 -7.43 1.21
CA ARG A 93 -7.83 -6.56 2.29
C ARG A 93 -7.47 -7.05 3.68
N GLN A 94 -7.56 -8.35 3.94
CA GLN A 94 -7.17 -8.93 5.23
C GLN A 94 -5.67 -8.75 5.49
N ARG A 95 -4.83 -8.92 4.46
CA ARG A 95 -3.39 -8.63 4.53
C ARG A 95 -3.14 -7.16 4.85
N ALA A 96 -3.81 -6.24 4.14
CA ALA A 96 -3.70 -4.81 4.42
C ALA A 96 -4.11 -4.45 5.85
N THR A 97 -5.17 -5.05 6.41
CA THR A 97 -5.55 -4.89 7.82
C THR A 97 -4.42 -5.31 8.76
N ALA A 98 -3.87 -6.52 8.58
CA ALA A 98 -2.81 -7.03 9.43
C ALA A 98 -1.55 -6.16 9.35
N LEU A 99 -1.20 -5.69 8.15
CA LEU A 99 -0.08 -4.79 7.91
C LEU A 99 -0.29 -3.43 8.59
N LEU A 100 -1.46 -2.82 8.47
CA LEU A 100 -1.79 -1.56 9.14
C LEU A 100 -1.71 -1.72 10.66
N HIS A 101 -2.24 -2.81 11.22
CA HIS A 101 -2.10 -3.14 12.64
C HIS A 101 -0.64 -3.23 13.08
N ALA A 102 0.18 -3.98 12.35
CA ALA A 102 1.60 -4.14 12.67
C ALA A 102 2.37 -2.80 12.54
N MET A 103 2.07 -2.01 11.52
CA MET A 103 2.75 -0.74 11.26
C MET A 103 2.40 0.35 12.27
N ARG A 104 1.24 0.30 12.93
CA ARG A 104 0.86 1.28 13.97
C ARG A 104 1.83 1.34 15.15
N ALA A 105 2.65 0.31 15.38
CA ALA A 105 3.73 0.36 16.36
C ALA A 105 4.85 1.36 15.98
N GLN A 106 4.94 1.73 14.69
CA GLN A 106 5.91 2.70 14.20
C GLN A 106 5.35 4.13 14.35
N PRO A 107 6.05 5.05 15.03
CA PRO A 107 5.55 6.41 15.29
C PRO A 107 5.13 7.16 14.02
N ALA A 108 5.94 7.06 12.95
CA ALA A 108 5.65 7.73 11.68
C ALA A 108 4.38 7.19 11.00
N ALA A 109 4.17 5.87 11.04
CA ALA A 109 2.96 5.26 10.47
C ALA A 109 1.71 5.57 11.31
N SER A 110 1.82 5.56 12.64
CA SER A 110 0.73 5.98 13.52
C SER A 110 0.35 7.45 13.31
N ALA A 111 1.35 8.34 13.19
CA ALA A 111 1.12 9.75 12.91
C ALA A 111 0.48 9.96 11.53
N ALA A 112 0.97 9.25 10.50
CA ALA A 112 0.38 9.28 9.16
C ALA A 112 -1.09 8.83 9.17
N LEU A 113 -1.41 7.73 9.86
CA LEU A 113 -2.78 7.22 9.96
C LEU A 113 -3.71 8.24 10.63
N ALA A 114 -3.27 8.89 11.70
CA ALA A 114 -4.04 9.91 12.41
C ALA A 114 -4.26 11.20 11.60
N GLN A 115 -3.39 11.48 10.63
CA GLN A 115 -3.48 12.66 9.76
C GLN A 115 -4.26 12.40 8.47
N LEU A 116 -4.66 11.17 8.18
CA LEU A 116 -5.42 10.87 6.98
C LEU A 116 -6.80 11.53 7.03
N GLN A 117 -7.12 12.27 5.97
CA GLN A 117 -8.47 12.70 5.69
C GLN A 117 -9.24 11.53 5.09
N LEU A 118 -10.10 10.90 5.89
CA LEU A 118 -10.92 9.76 5.48
C LEU A 118 -12.37 10.21 5.31
N SER A 119 -13.03 9.70 4.28
CA SER A 119 -14.49 9.73 4.20
C SER A 119 -15.11 8.92 5.34
N GLU A 120 -16.41 9.13 5.60
CA GLU A 120 -17.14 8.39 6.62
C GLU A 120 -17.09 6.87 6.39
N HIS A 121 -17.24 6.44 5.13
CA HIS A 121 -17.15 5.03 4.75
C HIS A 121 -15.75 4.45 4.97
N GLU A 122 -14.69 5.17 4.61
CA GLU A 122 -13.31 4.72 4.85
C GLU A 122 -13.02 4.61 6.36
N SER A 123 -13.42 5.62 7.13
CA SER A 123 -13.26 5.64 8.58
C SER A 123 -13.99 4.47 9.25
N ALA A 124 -15.24 4.22 8.88
CA ALA A 124 -16.03 3.10 9.42
C ALA A 124 -15.36 1.75 9.16
N ARG A 125 -14.86 1.52 7.94
CA ARG A 125 -14.20 0.26 7.55
C ARG A 125 -12.85 0.09 8.22
N LEU A 126 -12.05 1.15 8.28
CA LEU A 126 -10.77 1.14 8.97
C LEU A 126 -10.96 0.83 10.46
N ASN A 127 -11.90 1.51 11.12
CA ASN A 127 -12.18 1.29 12.54
C ASN A 127 -12.72 -0.13 12.80
N ALA A 128 -13.63 -0.63 11.96
CA ALA A 128 -14.13 -1.99 12.09
C ALA A 128 -13.02 -3.03 11.92
N ALA A 129 -12.11 -2.83 10.97
CA ALA A 129 -10.99 -3.72 10.71
C ALA A 129 -9.91 -3.67 11.80
N LEU A 130 -9.69 -2.50 12.42
CA LEU A 130 -8.67 -2.32 13.46
C LEU A 130 -9.18 -2.55 14.90
N SER A 131 -10.47 -2.78 15.09
CA SER A 131 -11.06 -3.08 16.41
C SER A 131 -11.19 -4.58 16.69
N GLY A 132 -11.07 -5.42 15.67
CA GLY A 132 -10.95 -6.88 15.78
C GLY A 132 -9.50 -7.32 15.84
#